data_AF-A0A7R9R1V1-F1
#
_entry.id   AF-A0A7R9R1V1-F1
#
_cell.length_a   1.000
_cell.length_b   1.000
_cell.length_c   1.000
_cell.angle_alpha   90.00
_cell.angle_beta   90.00
_cell.angle_gamma   90.00
#
_symmetry.space_group_name_H-M   'P 1'
#
loop_
_entity.id
_entity.type
_entity.pdbx_description
1 polymer ?
#
loop_
_entity_poly.entity_id
_entity_poly.type
_entity_poly.pdbx_seq_one_letter_code
_entity_poly.pdbx_strand_id
1 'polypeptide(L)'
;YLCHLCGQTDGNASFLRAARAGNLDKVLEYLKGSIDINTSNANGLNALHLASKEGHVSVVTELLKRGANVNAATKVRSLSIAYHSYE
;
A
#
# COMPACT_ATOMS: atom_id res chain seq x y z
N TYR A 1 12.64 -29.09 -8.60
CA TYR A 1 13.40 -28.08 -9.35
C TYR A 1 12.38 -27.10 -9.94
N LEU A 2 12.59 -25.80 -9.70
CA LEU A 2 11.97 -24.65 -10.39
C LEU A 2 10.49 -24.33 -10.07
N CYS A 3 10.32 -23.48 -9.04
CA CYS A 3 9.11 -22.70 -8.79
C CYS A 3 8.85 -21.74 -9.98
N HIS A 4 8.09 -22.19 -10.99
CA HIS A 4 7.69 -21.41 -12.16
C HIS A 4 6.51 -20.45 -11.91
N LEU A 5 6.27 -20.05 -10.65
CA LEU A 5 5.28 -19.04 -10.28
C LEU A 5 5.82 -17.60 -10.28
N CYS A 6 7.05 -17.38 -10.76
CA CYS A 6 7.72 -16.07 -10.63
C CYS A 6 7.17 -14.98 -11.57
N GLY A 7 6.53 -15.32 -12.70
CA GLY A 7 6.20 -14.32 -13.73
C GLY A 7 5.04 -13.37 -13.43
N GLN A 8 4.18 -13.69 -12.46
CA GLN A 8 3.10 -12.78 -12.01
C GLN A 8 3.48 -12.04 -10.72
N THR A 9 4.59 -12.42 -10.09
CA THR A 9 5.04 -11.79 -8.84
C THR A 9 5.84 -10.51 -9.08
N ASP A 10 6.33 -10.25 -10.30
CA ASP A 10 7.21 -9.11 -10.55
C ASP A 10 6.50 -7.77 -10.40
N GLY A 11 5.31 -7.60 -11.00
CA GLY A 11 4.52 -6.37 -10.91
C GLY A 11 4.03 -6.12 -9.48
N ASN A 12 3.47 -7.15 -8.84
CA ASN A 12 2.98 -7.10 -7.47
C ASN A 12 4.10 -6.82 -6.47
N ALA A 13 5.24 -7.51 -6.60
CA ALA A 13 6.40 -7.26 -5.76
C ALA A 13 7.00 -5.87 -6.00
N SER A 14 6.98 -5.38 -7.24
CA SER A 14 7.47 -4.04 -7.58
C SER A 14 6.59 -2.94 -7.00
N PHE A 15 5.27 -3.11 -7.04
CA PHE A 15 4.29 -2.24 -6.38
C PHE A 15 4.51 -2.18 -4.86
N LEU A 16 4.61 -3.34 -4.22
CA LEU A 16 4.87 -3.45 -2.79
C LEU A 16 6.21 -2.81 -2.38
N ARG A 17 7.26 -3.00 -3.20
CA ARG A 17 8.58 -2.40 -2.97
C ARG A 17 8.55 -0.88 -3.13
N ALA A 18 7.79 -0.35 -4.09
CA ALA A 18 7.61 1.09 -4.24
C ALA A 18 6.87 1.72 -3.06
N ALA A 19 5.81 1.05 -2.56
CA ALA A 19 5.09 1.50 -1.38
C ALA A 19 5.97 1.48 -0.12
N ARG A 20 6.77 0.41 0.05
CA ARG A 20 7.76 0.31 1.13
C ARG A 20 8.82 1.40 1.05
N ALA A 21 9.28 1.75 -0.16
CA ALA A 21 10.27 2.81 -0.35
C ALA A 21 9.68 4.23 -0.20
N GLY A 22 8.36 4.37 -0.02
CA GLY A 22 7.71 5.68 0.06
C GLY A 22 7.61 6.41 -1.27
N ASN A 23 7.84 5.71 -2.39
CA ASN A 23 7.81 6.29 -3.73
C ASN A 23 6.38 6.41 -4.24
N LEU A 24 5.70 7.50 -3.85
CA LEU A 24 4.33 7.80 -4.24
C LEU A 24 4.12 7.77 -5.76
N ASP A 25 5.01 8.39 -6.53
CA ASP A 25 4.91 8.47 -7.99
C ASP A 25 4.84 7.08 -8.63
N LYS A 26 5.73 6.17 -8.20
CA LYS A 26 5.71 4.77 -8.67
C LYS A 26 4.49 4.01 -8.20
N VAL A 27 4.06 4.21 -6.95
CA VAL A 27 2.81 3.61 -6.44
C VAL A 27 1.63 4.01 -7.32
N LEU A 28 1.55 5.29 -7.70
CA LEU A 28 0.52 5.80 -8.61
C LEU A 28 0.63 5.23 -10.01
N GLU A 29 1.84 5.11 -10.56
CA GLU A 29 2.09 4.49 -11.86
C GLU A 29 1.59 3.05 -11.90
N TYR A 30 1.91 2.26 -10.87
CA TYR A 30 1.42 0.88 -10.75
C TYR A 30 -0.11 0.81 -10.62
N LEU A 31 -0.72 1.72 -9.86
CA LEU A 31 -2.19 1.80 -9.71
C LEU A 31 -2.91 2.29 -10.97
N LYS A 32 -2.21 2.99 -11.88
CA LYS A 32 -2.72 3.28 -13.22
C LYS A 32 -2.66 2.05 -14.12
N GLY A 33 -1.76 1.10 -13.82
CA GLY A 33 -1.74 -0.20 -14.46
C GLY A 33 -2.85 -1.12 -13.95
N SER A 34 -2.86 -2.37 -14.42
CA SER A 34 -3.82 -3.40 -13.98
C SER A 34 -3.44 -4.06 -12.64
N ILE A 35 -2.77 -3.33 -11.74
CA ILE A 35 -2.37 -3.85 -10.43
C ILE A 35 -3.46 -3.57 -9.41
N ASP A 36 -3.89 -4.61 -8.71
CA ASP A 36 -4.82 -4.49 -7.60
C ASP A 36 -4.18 -3.74 -6.42
N ILE A 37 -4.84 -2.67 -5.96
CA ILE A 37 -4.43 -1.90 -4.78
C ILE A 37 -4.34 -2.75 -3.50
N ASN A 38 -5.11 -3.85 -3.47
CA ASN A 38 -5.17 -4.80 -2.36
C ASN A 38 -4.14 -5.94 -2.48
N THR A 39 -3.25 -5.88 -3.48
CA THR A 39 -2.14 -6.83 -3.65
C THR A 39 -1.34 -6.96 -2.36
N SER A 40 -1.04 -8.21 -1.98
CA SER A 40 -0.25 -8.56 -0.80
C SER A 40 0.88 -9.54 -1.12
N ASN A 41 1.95 -9.53 -0.33
CA ASN A 41 3.03 -10.51 -0.43
C ASN A 41 2.65 -11.85 0.23
N ALA A 42 3.58 -12.81 0.21
CA ALA A 42 3.44 -14.12 0.84
C ALA A 42 3.18 -14.08 2.36
N ASN A 43 3.46 -12.95 3.02
CA ASN A 43 3.16 -12.73 4.45
C ASN A 43 1.79 -12.10 4.68
N GLY A 44 0.98 -11.91 3.62
CA GLY A 44 -0.30 -11.19 3.69
C GLY A 44 -0.17 -9.68 3.86
N LEU A 45 1.03 -9.11 3.68
CA LEU A 45 1.25 -7.67 3.80
C LEU A 45 1.04 -6.97 2.46
N ASN A 46 0.10 -6.03 2.44
CA ASN A 46 -0.18 -5.15 1.30
C ASN A 46 0.69 -3.88 1.28
N ALA A 47 0.56 -3.08 0.23
CA ALA A 47 1.30 -1.82 0.06
C ALA A 47 1.09 -0.87 1.25
N LEU A 48 -0.13 -0.83 1.80
CA LEU A 48 -0.48 -0.02 2.95
C LEU A 48 0.32 -0.43 4.19
N HIS A 49 0.40 -1.74 4.51
CA HIS A 49 1.20 -2.24 5.63
C HIS A 49 2.67 -1.83 5.52
N LEU A 50 3.24 -1.96 4.31
CA LEU A 50 4.64 -1.64 4.07
C LEU A 50 4.90 -0.15 4.19
N ALA A 51 4.06 0.69 3.58
CA ALA A 51 4.17 2.14 3.68
C ALA A 51 3.97 2.62 5.13
N SER A 52 3.00 2.07 5.86
CA SER A 52 2.76 2.40 7.28
C SER A 52 3.92 1.98 8.17
N LYS A 53 4.50 0.80 7.95
CA LYS A 53 5.65 0.30 8.75
C LYS A 53 6.86 1.22 8.63
N GLU A 54 7.12 1.73 7.44
CA GLU A 54 8.28 2.60 7.17
C GLU A 54 7.94 4.10 7.44
N GLY A 55 6.68 4.42 7.78
CA GLY A 55 6.26 5.78 8.15
C GLY A 55 5.91 6.70 6.98
N HIS A 56 5.62 6.15 5.79
CA HIS A 56 5.32 6.91 4.58
C HIS A 56 3.84 7.35 4.54
N VAL A 57 3.50 8.36 5.34
CA VAL A 57 2.14 8.89 5.49
C VAL A 57 1.52 9.33 4.15
N SER A 58 2.30 9.93 3.24
CA SER A 58 1.80 10.36 1.92
C SER A 58 1.30 9.19 1.07
N VAL A 59 2.05 8.09 1.03
CA VAL A 59 1.67 6.86 0.31
C VAL A 59 0.47 6.21 0.97
N VAL A 60 0.46 6.12 2.30
CA VAL A 60 -0.67 5.58 3.07
C VAL A 60 -1.95 6.36 2.77
N THR A 61 -1.88 7.69 2.83
CA THR A 61 -3.03 8.57 2.59
C THR A 61 -3.58 8.41 1.18
N GLU A 62 -2.71 8.34 0.17
CA GLU A 62 -3.15 8.17 -1.22
C GLU A 62 -3.78 6.78 -1.46
N LEU A 63 -3.19 5.71 -0.89
CA LEU A 63 -3.75 4.37 -0.98
C LEU A 63 -5.14 4.31 -0.31
N LEU A 64 -5.32 4.95 0.84
CA LEU A 64 -6.61 5.05 1.52
C LEU A 64 -7.65 5.82 0.69
N LYS A 65 -7.26 6.96 0.11
CA LYS A 65 -8.13 7.75 -0.78
C LYS A 65 -8.65 6.95 -1.96
N ARG A 66 -7.87 6.00 -2.46
CA ARG A 66 -8.22 5.11 -3.57
C ARG A 66 -8.99 3.86 -3.15
N GLY A 67 -9.29 3.69 -1.86
CA GLY A 67 -10.05 2.56 -1.36
C GLY A 67 -9.21 1.30 -1.08
N ALA A 68 -7.92 1.44 -0.81
CA ALA A 68 -7.11 0.33 -0.29
C ALA A 68 -7.73 -0.20 1.01
N ASN A 69 -7.78 -1.52 1.19
CA ASN A 69 -8.37 -2.13 2.37
C ASN A 69 -7.63 -1.70 3.64
N VAL A 70 -8.32 -0.87 4.43
CA VAL A 70 -7.80 -0.20 5.63
C VAL A 70 -7.66 -1.14 6.83
N ASN A 71 -8.28 -2.33 6.79
CA ASN A 71 -8.12 -3.35 7.84
C ASN A 71 -6.64 -3.74 8.04
N ALA A 72 -5.79 -3.47 7.05
CA ALA A 72 -4.35 -3.61 7.08
C ALA A 72 -3.59 -2.56 7.94
N ALA A 73 -4.07 -1.32 8.03
CA ALA A 73 -3.32 -0.23 8.67
C ALA A 73 -3.57 -0.09 10.17
N THR A 74 -4.50 -0.87 10.73
CA THR A 74 -4.98 -0.66 12.11
C THR A 74 -4.04 -1.31 13.14
N LYS A 75 -2.83 -0.76 13.24
CA LYS A 75 -2.13 -0.68 14.54
C LYS A 75 -1.40 0.65 14.74
N VAL A 76 -1.72 1.66 13.93
CA VAL A 76 -1.43 3.06 14.26
C VAL A 76 -2.76 3.74 14.57
N ARG A 77 -3.18 3.57 15.83
CA ARG A 77 -3.84 4.57 16.67
C ARG A 77 -4.43 5.74 15.88
N SER A 78 -5.76 5.78 15.76
CA SER A 78 -6.53 7.01 15.98
C SER A 78 -5.81 8.31 15.57
N LEU A 79 -5.56 8.51 14.27
CA LEU A 79 -5.51 9.88 13.76
C LEU A 79 -6.96 10.31 13.66
N SER A 80 -7.40 10.74 14.85
CA SER A 80 -8.62 11.43 15.16
C SER A 80 -9.26 12.03 13.92
N ILE A 81 -10.44 11.52 13.61
CA ILE A 81 -11.54 12.27 13.00
C ILE A 81 -11.85 13.50 13.89
N ALA A 82 -10.92 14.45 13.96
CA ALA A 82 -11.06 15.74 14.64
C ALA A 82 -10.46 16.88 13.79
N TYR A 83 -10.64 16.80 12.46
CA TYR A 83 -10.60 17.97 11.60
C TYR A 83 -12.02 18.34 11.11
N HIS A 84 -13.03 18.09 11.93
CA HIS A 84 -14.39 18.61 11.72
C HIS A 84 -14.96 19.20 13.00
N SER A 85 -14.26 20.17 13.57
CA SER A 85 -14.80 21.11 14.56
C SER A 85 -13.97 22.38 14.55
N TYR A 86 -14.12 23.17 13.49
CA TYR A 86 -13.95 24.62 13.51
C TYR A 86 -15.01 25.21 12.57
N GLU A 87 -16.26 25.13 13.01
CA GLU A 87 -17.24 26.21 12.89
C GLU A 87 -17.98 26.32 14.22
#